data_AF-A0A959KXD1-F1
#
_entry.id   AF-A0A959KXD1-F1
#
_cell.length_a   1.000
_cell.length_b   1.000
_cell.length_c   1.000
_cell.angle_alpha   90.00
_cell.angle_beta   90.00
_cell.angle_gamma   90.00
#
_symmetry.space_group_name_H-M   'P 1'
#
loop_
_entity.id
_entity.type
_entity.pdbx_description
1 polymer ?
#
loop_
_entity_poly.entity_id
_entity_poly.type
_entity_poly.pdbx_seq_one_letter_code
_entity_poly.pdbx_strand_id
1 'polypeptide(L)' 'MKIVYDRETDTLVITLREARIEESDEIRPGVIVDFGYDGQIVR' A
#
# COMPACT_ATOMS: atom_id res chain seq x y z
N MET A 1 -1.16 12.31 -1.15
CA MET A 1 -1.02 11.71 -2.49
C MET A 1 0.43 11.80 -2.94
N LYS A 2 1.13 10.67 -2.92
CA LYS A 2 2.53 10.51 -3.34
C LYS A 2 2.61 9.31 -4.27
N ILE A 3 3.37 9.43 -5.35
CA ILE A 3 3.57 8.36 -6.33
C ILE A 3 5.08 8.15 -6.45
N VAL A 4 5.53 6.90 -6.32
CA VAL A 4 6.93 6.52 -6.45
C VAL A 4 7.01 5.38 -7.45
N TYR A 5 7.87 5.55 -8.46
CA TYR A 5 8.21 4.48 -9.39
C TYR A 5 9.63 4.01 -9.11
N ASP A 6 9.77 2.72 -8.83
CA ASP A 6 11.05 2.04 -8.72
C ASP A 6 11.36 1.34 -10.05
N ARG A 7 12.45 1.76 -10.70
CA ARG A 7 12.90 1.21 -11.99
C ARG A 7 13.63 -0.11 -11.86
N GLU A 8 14.23 -0.38 -10.70
CA GLU A 8 14.99 -1.62 -10.48
C GLU A 8 14.04 -2.81 -10.39
N THR A 9 12.92 -2.62 -9.69
CA THR A 9 11.90 -3.66 -9.48
C THR A 9 10.67 -3.50 -10.36
N ASP A 10 10.65 -2.51 -11.27
CA ASP A 10 9.49 -2.13 -12.09
C ASP A 10 8.19 -2.01 -11.26
N THR A 11 8.26 -1.30 -10.13
CA THR A 11 7.17 -1.21 -9.15
C THR A 11 6.62 0.21 -9.08
N LEU A 12 5.29 0.35 -9.16
CA LEU A 12 4.58 1.61 -8.94
C LEU A 12 3.90 1.61 -7.57
N VAL A 13 4.34 2.48 -6.66
CA VAL A 13 3.74 2.67 -5.33
C VAL A 13 2.90 3.95 -5.33
N ILE A 14 1.64 3.82 -4.93
CA ILE A 14 0.70 4.94 -4.81
C ILE A 14 0.27 5.07 -3.36
N THR A 15 0.73 6.12 -2.68
CA THR A 15 0.28 6.46 -1.34
C THR A 15 -0.82 7.51 -1.43
N LEU A 16 -2.06 7.10 -1.20
CA LEU A 16 -3.21 8.01 -1.23
C LEU A 16 -3.14 9.02 -0.06
N ARG A 17 -2.78 8.54 1.13
CA ARG A 17 -2.65 9.31 2.37
C ARG A 17 -1.53 8.76 3.26
N GLU A 18 -0.97 9.60 4.13
CA GLU A 18 -0.06 9.15 5.18
C GLU A 18 -0.89 8.84 6.43
N ALA A 19 -0.88 7.58 6.85
CA ALA A 19 -1.61 7.11 8.01
C ALA A 19 -0.88 5.89 8.59
N ARG A 20 -1.13 5.61 9.88
CA ARG A 20 -0.49 4.49 10.57
C ARG A 20 -1.13 3.18 10.12
N ILE A 21 -0.30 2.26 9.63
CA ILE A 21 -0.71 0.93 9.16
C ILE A 21 -0.30 -0.12 10.21
N GLU A 22 -1.07 -1.19 10.34
CA GLU A 22 -0.69 -2.35 11.15
C GLU A 22 0.12 -3.34 10.29
N GLU A 23 -0.42 -3.69 9.13
CA GLU A 23 0.17 -4.66 8.21
C GLU A 23 -0.16 -4.33 6.75
N SER A 24 0.59 -4.94 5.84
CA SER A 24 0.36 -4.90 4.39
C SER A 24 0.26 -6.33 3.89
N ASP A 25 -0.75 -6.63 3.05
CA ASP A 25 -0.97 -7.98 2.52
C ASP A 25 -1.29 -7.98 1.01
N GLU A 26 -0.93 -9.06 0.31
CA GLU A 26 -1.19 -9.26 -1.11
C GLU A 26 -2.55 -9.95 -1.30
N ILE A 27 -3.58 -9.14 -1.56
CA ILE A 27 -4.96 -9.65 -1.71
C ILE A 27 -5.20 -10.34 -3.06
N ARG A 28 -4.38 -10.03 -4.06
CA ARG A 28 -4.40 -10.57 -5.44
C ARG A 28 -3.00 -10.46 -6.02
N PRO A 29 -2.64 -11.30 -7.02
CA PRO A 29 -1.34 -11.21 -7.71
C PRO A 29 -1.00 -9.78 -8.13
N GLY A 30 0.04 -9.20 -7.52
CA GLY A 30 0.55 -7.85 -7.78
C GLY A 30 -0.24 -6.70 -7.14
N VAL A 31 -1.18 -6.98 -6.23
CA VAL A 31 -1.98 -5.97 -5.53
C VAL A 31 -1.81 -6.09 -4.02
N ILE A 32 -1.04 -5.15 -3.46
CA ILE A 32 -0.78 -5.05 -2.02
C ILE A 32 -1.65 -3.95 -1.42
N VAL A 33 -2.25 -4.20 -0.26
CA VAL A 33 -3.11 -3.26 0.46
C VAL A 33 -2.66 -3.13 1.91
N ASP A 34 -2.68 -1.89 2.42
CA ASP A 34 -2.40 -1.59 3.82
C ASP A 34 -3.67 -1.66 4.68
N PHE A 35 -3.59 -2.45 5.77
CA PHE A 35 -4.64 -2.58 6.77
C PHE A 35 -4.31 -1.76 8.02
N GLY A 36 -5.33 -1.11 8.57
CA GLY A 36 -5.27 -0.42 9.85
C GLY A 36 -5.52 -1.37 11.02
N TYR A 37 -5.30 -0.86 12.23
CA TYR A 37 -5.48 -1.62 13.49
C TYR A 37 -6.91 -2.11 13.77
N ASP A 38 -7.89 -1.68 12.96
CA ASP A 38 -9.27 -2.14 13.00
C ASP A 38 -9.55 -3.25 11.98
N GLY A 39 -8.51 -3.75 11.29
CA GLY A 39 -8.61 -4.74 10.22
C GLY A 39 -9.25 -4.19 8.94
N GLN A 40 -9.47 -2.88 8.83
CA GLN A 40 -10.02 -2.24 7.65
C GLN A 40 -8.91 -1.62 6.80
N ILE A 41 -9.20 -1.40 5.52
CA ILE A 41 -8.31 -0.62 4.65
C ILE A 41 -8.17 0.78 5.24
N VAL A 42 -6.93 1.24 5.36
CA VAL A 42 -6.65 2.55 5.95
C VAL A 42 -7.40 3.65 5.20
N ARG A 43 -8.21 4.39 5.97
CA ARG A 43 -9.30 5.21 5.45
C ARG A 43 -9.04 6.70 5.49
#